data_AF-A0A125QHQ7-F1
#
_entry.id   AF-A0A125QHQ7-F1
#
_cell.length_a   1.000
_cell.length_b   1.000
_cell.length_c   1.000
_cell.angle_alpha   90.00
_cell.angle_beta   90.00
_cell.angle_gamma   90.00
#
_symmetry.space_group_name_H-M   'P 1'
#
loop_
_entity.id
_entity.type
_entity.pdbx_description
1 polymer ?
#
loop_
_entity_poly.entity_id
_entity_poly.type
_entity_poly.pdbx_seq_one_letter_code
_entity_poly.pdbx_strand_id
1 'polypeptide(L)'
;MGRLGGDTLHQCWGRDLLNLPEGDKGFGVIKPSGSDQTVALLTGDRVLVLPKEMPPKLWEYTLGAEPTGKVIPESPDEAVLKQKLESFLQTATKSLLDNTAGVVDGKPD
;
A
#
# COMPACT_ATOMS: atom_id res chain seq x y z
N MET A 1 -20.05 4.22 6.33
CA MET A 1 -20.06 5.70 6.47
C MET A 1 -19.21 5.99 7.68
N GLY A 2 -18.13 6.78 7.53
CA GLY A 2 -17.12 6.96 8.57
C GLY A 2 -17.68 7.53 9.88
N ARG A 3 -16.88 7.46 10.96
CA ARG A 3 -17.29 7.78 12.36
C ARG A 3 -18.07 9.08 12.56
N LEU A 4 -17.91 10.05 11.66
CA LEU A 4 -18.45 11.39 11.80
C LEU A 4 -19.87 11.55 11.23
N GLY A 5 -20.46 10.53 10.60
CA GLY A 5 -21.85 10.55 10.14
C GLY A 5 -22.13 11.68 9.15
N GLY A 6 -21.71 11.49 7.89
CA GLY A 6 -21.98 12.42 6.80
C GLY A 6 -21.72 11.80 5.43
N ASP A 7 -22.29 12.41 4.40
CA ASP A 7 -22.18 11.95 3.01
C ASP A 7 -20.88 12.41 2.31
N THR A 8 -20.01 13.14 3.02
CA THR A 8 -18.74 13.62 2.49
C THR A 8 -17.81 12.45 2.19
N LEU A 9 -17.57 12.22 0.90
CA LEU A 9 -16.57 11.28 0.43
C LEU A 9 -15.19 11.94 0.44
N HIS A 10 -14.40 11.65 1.48
CA HIS A 10 -13.00 12.04 1.50
C HIS A 10 -12.22 11.19 0.50
N GLN A 11 -11.56 11.87 -0.43
CA GLN A 11 -10.71 11.25 -1.43
C GLN A 11 -9.42 10.79 -0.76
N CYS A 12 -9.40 9.52 -0.39
CA CYS A 12 -8.27 8.90 0.28
C CYS A 12 -8.00 7.53 -0.32
N TRP A 13 -6.74 7.11 -0.21
CA TRP A 13 -6.29 5.77 -0.58
C TRP A 13 -6.54 4.75 0.54
N GLY A 14 -7.18 5.18 1.63
CA GLY A 14 -7.55 4.37 2.78
C GLY A 14 -8.94 3.74 2.63
N ARG A 15 -9.23 2.77 3.49
CA ARG A 15 -10.52 2.05 3.52
C ARG A 15 -11.30 2.42 4.78
N ASP A 16 -12.62 2.33 4.71
CA ASP A 16 -13.50 2.45 5.89
C ASP A 16 -13.32 1.22 6.79
N LEU A 17 -12.44 1.35 7.80
CA LEU A 17 -12.12 0.25 8.72
C LEU A 17 -13.30 -0.20 9.59
N LEU A 18 -14.40 0.56 9.64
CA LEU A 18 -15.60 0.20 10.41
C LEU A 18 -16.64 -0.55 9.58
N ASN A 19 -16.41 -0.67 8.27
CA ASN A 19 -17.34 -1.31 7.35
C ASN A 19 -16.62 -2.34 6.45
N LEU A 20 -15.65 -3.05 7.03
CA LEU A 20 -14.95 -4.13 6.36
C LEU A 20 -15.68 -5.46 6.53
N PRO A 21 -15.64 -6.35 5.52
CA PRO A 21 -16.06 -7.74 5.69
C PRO A 21 -15.29 -8.41 6.83
N GLU A 22 -15.93 -9.34 7.52
CA GLU A 22 -15.27 -10.15 8.53
C GLU A 22 -14.08 -10.91 7.92
N GLY A 23 -12.94 -10.91 8.63
CA GLY A 23 -11.73 -11.58 8.17
C GLY A 23 -10.95 -10.85 7.07
N ASP A 24 -11.36 -9.64 6.67
CA ASP A 24 -10.61 -8.84 5.70
C ASP A 24 -9.24 -8.44 6.26
N LYS A 25 -8.18 -9.02 5.71
CA LYS A 25 -6.78 -8.76 6.12
C LYS A 25 -6.22 -7.47 5.53
N GLY A 26 -6.83 -6.94 4.48
CA GLY A 26 -6.37 -5.76 3.75
C GLY A 26 -4.93 -5.83 3.26
N PHE A 27 -4.39 -4.66 2.93
CA PHE A 27 -2.98 -4.42 2.66
C PHE A 27 -2.67 -2.96 2.97
N GLY A 28 -1.38 -2.63 3.14
CA GLY A 28 -0.93 -1.26 3.36
C GLY A 28 0.22 -0.91 2.42
N VAL A 29 0.31 0.34 2.00
CA VAL A 29 1.47 0.85 1.25
C VAL A 29 2.17 1.89 2.11
N ILE A 30 3.48 1.74 2.26
CA ILE A 30 4.33 2.63 3.06
C ILE A 30 5.23 3.42 2.11
N LYS A 31 5.19 4.74 2.26
CA LYS A 31 6.21 5.65 1.72
C LYS A 31 6.80 6.41 2.93
N PRO A 32 8.12 6.32 3.18
CA PRO A 32 8.75 7.12 4.21
C PRO A 32 8.66 8.61 3.85
N SER A 33 8.52 9.45 4.88
CA SER A 33 8.64 10.90 4.74
C SER A 33 10.07 11.30 4.35
N GLY A 34 10.22 12.35 3.55
CA GLY A 34 11.52 12.85 3.11
C GLY A 34 11.93 12.39 1.71
N SER A 35 13.24 12.37 1.46
CA SER A 35 13.82 12.12 0.12
C SER A 35 14.14 10.64 -0.17
N ASP A 36 13.95 9.74 0.80
CA ASP A 36 14.11 8.31 0.56
C ASP A 36 13.04 7.84 -0.44
N GLN A 37 13.50 7.17 -1.50
CA GLN A 37 12.67 6.66 -2.59
C GLN A 37 12.30 5.18 -2.40
N THR A 38 12.47 4.65 -1.19
CA THR A 38 12.00 3.33 -0.79
C THR A 38 10.49 3.33 -0.59
N VAL A 39 9.82 2.27 -1.03
CA VAL A 39 8.39 2.04 -0.81
C VAL A 39 8.19 0.60 -0.34
N ALA A 40 7.11 0.34 0.38
CA ALA A 40 6.82 -1.01 0.84
C ALA A 40 5.34 -1.37 0.75
N LEU A 41 5.07 -2.66 0.58
CA LEU A 41 3.74 -3.26 0.61
C LEU A 41 3.64 -4.19 1.81
N LEU A 42 2.65 -3.94 2.68
CA LEU A 42 2.30 -4.76 3.83
C LEU A 42 1.12 -5.67 3.49
N THR A 43 1.23 -6.97 3.78
CA THR A 43 0.12 -7.92 3.65
C THR A 43 0.23 -9.02 4.70
N GLY A 44 -0.74 -9.11 5.61
CA GLY A 44 -0.70 -10.09 6.69
C GLY A 44 0.54 -9.90 7.58
N ASP A 45 1.44 -10.86 7.56
CA ASP A 45 2.73 -10.92 8.27
C ASP A 45 3.93 -10.69 7.33
N ARG A 46 3.68 -10.25 6.09
CA ARG A 46 4.69 -9.98 5.09
C ARG A 46 4.86 -8.49 4.84
N VAL A 47 6.10 -8.06 4.65
CA VAL A 47 6.41 -6.74 4.07
C VAL A 47 7.39 -6.89 2.91
N LEU A 48 6.96 -6.47 1.73
CA LEU A 48 7.84 -6.32 0.57
C LEU A 48 8.40 -4.91 0.58
N VAL A 49 9.72 -4.78 0.71
CA VAL A 49 10.42 -3.49 0.62
C VAL A 49 11.05 -3.37 -0.75
N LEU A 50 10.74 -2.30 -1.47
CA LEU A 50 11.29 -1.98 -2.79
C LEU A 50 12.04 -0.65 -2.70
N PRO A 51 13.38 -0.69 -2.53
CA PRO A 51 14.21 0.49 -2.67
C PRO A 51 14.34 0.88 -4.14
N LYS A 52 14.71 2.13 -4.39
CA LYS A 52 15.06 2.57 -5.75
C LYS A 52 16.33 1.85 -6.22
N GLU A 53 16.31 1.38 -7.48
CA GLU A 53 17.47 0.78 -8.17
C GLU A 53 18.08 -0.46 -7.50
N MET A 54 17.41 -1.05 -6.51
CA MET A 54 17.84 -2.28 -5.87
C MET A 54 16.75 -3.35 -5.98
N PRO A 55 17.11 -4.65 -5.95
CA PRO A 55 16.14 -5.72 -5.90
C PRO A 55 15.21 -5.58 -4.68
N PRO A 56 13.92 -5.96 -4.81
CA PRO A 56 13.03 -6.00 -3.67
C PRO A 56 13.53 -7.01 -2.63
N LYS A 57 13.09 -6.81 -1.39
CA LYS A 57 13.33 -7.73 -0.29
C LYS A 57 12.01 -8.04 0.40
N LEU A 58 11.64 -9.32 0.43
CA LEU A 58 10.50 -9.77 1.20
C LEU A 58 10.92 -10.12 2.63
N TRP A 59 10.16 -9.64 3.60
CA TRP A 59 10.34 -9.95 5.01
C TRP A 59 9.08 -10.61 5.58
N GLU A 60 9.28 -11.54 6.51
CA GLU A 60 8.30 -11.96 7.49
C GLU A 60 8.51 -11.12 8.76
N TYR A 61 7.42 -10.64 9.35
CA TYR A 61 7.48 -9.93 10.63
C TYR A 61 6.42 -10.42 11.61
N THR A 62 6.72 -10.24 12.89
CA THR A 62 5.76 -10.44 13.99
C THR A 62 5.70 -9.18 14.83
N LEU A 63 4.50 -8.87 15.32
CA LEU A 63 4.25 -7.75 16.23
C LEU A 63 3.87 -8.29 17.61
N GLY A 64 3.98 -7.46 18.64
CA GLY A 64 3.63 -7.83 20.01
C GLY A 64 4.80 -7.65 20.97
N ALA A 65 4.80 -8.43 22.05
CA ALA A 65 5.82 -8.32 23.11
C ALA A 65 7.23 -8.69 22.64
N GLU A 66 7.34 -9.62 21.69
CA GLU A 66 8.60 -10.12 21.14
C GLU A 66 8.63 -9.92 19.61
N PRO A 67 8.83 -8.67 19.13
CA PRO A 67 8.79 -8.37 17.71
C PRO A 67 10.00 -8.97 16.99
N THR A 68 9.78 -9.58 15.83
CA THR A 68 10.85 -10.11 14.98
C THR A 68 10.66 -9.73 13.51
N GLY A 69 11.75 -9.74 12.75
CA GLY A 69 11.77 -9.54 11.30
C GLY A 69 12.84 -10.41 10.65
N LYS A 70 12.47 -11.17 9.63
CA LYS A 70 13.38 -12.06 8.89
C LYS A 70 13.18 -11.91 7.40
N VAL A 71 14.28 -11.79 6.65
CA VAL A 71 14.24 -11.83 5.18
C VAL A 71 13.85 -13.23 4.73
N ILE A 72 12.94 -13.32 3.76
CA ILE A 72 12.57 -14.57 3.11
C ILE A 72 13.32 -14.63 1.78
N PRO A 73 14.37 -15.45 1.66
CA PRO A 73 15.09 -15.60 0.41
C PRO A 73 14.22 -16.33 -0.62
N GLU A 74 14.29 -15.91 -1.89
CA GLU A 74 13.74 -16.63 -3.06
C GLU A 74 12.25 -17.00 -2.93
N SER A 75 11.45 -16.12 -2.30
CA SER A 75 10.01 -16.37 -2.14
C SER A 75 9.28 -16.30 -3.49
N PRO A 76 8.43 -17.28 -3.84
CA PRO A 76 7.58 -17.20 -5.03
C PRO A 76 6.60 -16.03 -4.99
N ASP A 77 6.25 -15.55 -3.78
CA ASP A 77 5.33 -14.43 -3.59
C ASP A 77 5.96 -13.08 -3.93
N GLU A 78 7.30 -12.97 -3.95
CA GLU A 78 8.00 -11.70 -4.15
C GLU A 78 7.59 -11.02 -5.46
N ALA A 79 7.54 -11.79 -6.56
CA ALA A 79 7.15 -11.27 -7.86
C ALA A 79 5.70 -10.75 -7.90
N VAL A 80 4.78 -11.49 -7.27
CA VAL A 80 3.36 -11.12 -7.21
C VAL A 80 3.16 -9.86 -6.36
N LEU A 81 3.82 -9.79 -5.20
CA LEU A 81 3.75 -8.63 -4.32
C LEU A 81 4.41 -7.40 -4.95
N LYS A 82 5.51 -7.59 -5.68
CA LYS A 82 6.19 -6.52 -6.42
C LYS A 82 5.26 -5.94 -7.48
N GLN A 83 4.63 -6.79 -8.29
CA GLN A 83 3.68 -6.35 -9.29
C GLN A 83 2.51 -5.57 -8.66
N LYS A 84 1.98 -6.04 -7.53
CA LYS A 84 0.91 -5.35 -6.79
C LYS A 84 1.37 -3.97 -6.30
N LEU A 85 2.57 -3.87 -5.73
CA LEU A 85 3.14 -2.60 -5.29
C LEU A 85 3.33 -1.64 -6.46
N GLU A 86 3.94 -2.10 -7.56
CA GLU A 86 4.16 -1.30 -8.76
C GLU A 86 2.85 -0.79 -9.38
N SER A 87 1.81 -1.63 -9.42
CA SER A 87 0.49 -1.19 -9.88
C SER A 87 -0.08 -0.05 -9.02
N PHE A 88 0.08 -0.13 -7.70
CA PHE A 88 -0.37 0.93 -6.80
C PHE A 88 0.39 2.24 -7.06
N LEU A 89 1.72 2.16 -7.19
CA LEU A 89 2.56 3.33 -7.46
C LEU A 89 2.21 3.96 -8.81
N GLN A 90 1.98 3.15 -9.84
CA GLN A 90 1.60 3.62 -11.16
C GLN A 90 0.24 4.32 -11.10
N THR A 91 -0.77 3.72 -10.48
CA THR A 91 -2.10 4.34 -10.35
C THR A 91 -2.03 5.62 -9.54
N ALA A 92 -1.32 5.64 -8.40
CA ALA A 92 -1.19 6.83 -7.57
C ALA A 92 -0.44 7.97 -8.28
N THR A 93 0.64 7.64 -9.00
CA THR A 93 1.43 8.63 -9.74
C THR A 93 0.64 9.20 -10.91
N LYS A 94 -0.01 8.34 -11.71
CA LYS A 94 -0.87 8.78 -12.81
C LYS A 94 -2.02 9.65 -12.28
N SER A 95 -2.66 9.22 -11.20
CA SER A 95 -3.76 9.95 -10.58
C SER A 95 -3.36 11.35 -10.10
N LEU A 96 -2.14 11.49 -9.58
CA LEU A 96 -1.56 12.78 -9.22
C LEU A 96 -1.26 13.65 -10.44
N LEU A 97 -0.57 13.10 -11.45
CA LEU A 97 -0.16 13.84 -12.65
C LEU A 97 -1.35 14.33 -13.48
N ASP A 98 -2.36 13.48 -13.62
CA ASP A 98 -3.55 13.77 -14.41
C ASP A 98 -4.59 14.56 -13.62
N ASN A 99 -4.33 14.81 -12.33
CA ASN A 99 -5.27 15.40 -11.39
C ASN A 99 -6.61 14.65 -11.36
N THR A 100 -6.55 13.32 -11.50
CA THR A 100 -7.73 12.43 -11.50
C THR A 100 -8.01 11.84 -10.11
N ALA A 101 -7.18 12.16 -9.12
CA ALA A 101 -7.37 11.74 -7.73
C ALA A 101 -8.68 12.31 -7.19
N GLY A 102 -9.75 11.53 -7.30
CA GLY A 102 -11.02 11.84 -6.68
C GLY A 102 -11.91 12.85 -7.43
N VAL A 103 -11.78 12.98 -8.74
CA VAL A 103 -12.67 13.78 -9.60
C VAL A 103 -13.61 12.88 -10.40
N VAL A 104 -14.86 13.30 -10.54
CA VAL A 104 -15.87 12.62 -11.38
C VAL A 104 -15.60 12.92 -12.87
N ASP A 105 -15.05 14.10 -13.16
CA ASP A 105 -14.61 14.53 -14.49
C ASP A 105 -13.11 14.85 -14.46
N GLY A 106 -12.28 13.83 -14.71
CA GLY A 106 -10.84 13.99 -14.89
C GLY A 106 -10.49 14.86 -16.10
N LYS A 107 -9.23 15.29 -16.19
CA LYS A 107 -8.71 15.91 -17.42
C LYS A 107 -8.92 14.91 -18.58
N PRO A 108 -9.56 15.29 -19.70
CA PRO A 108 -9.68 14.40 -20.84
C PRO A 108 -8.31 14.07 -21.40
N ASP A 109 -8.14 12.83 -21.87
CA ASP A 109 -6.93 12.29 -22.50
C ASP A 109 -6.41 13.16 -23.65
#